data_AF-A0A3N5Q569-F1
#
_entry.id   AF-A0A3N5Q569-F1
#
_cell.length_a   1.000
_cell.length_b   1.000
_cell.length_c   1.000
_cell.angle_alpha   90.00
_cell.angle_beta   90.00
_cell.angle_gamma   90.00
#
_symmetry.space_group_name_H-M   'P 1'
#
loop_
_entity.id
_entity.type
_entity.pdbx_description
1 polymer ?
#
loop_
_entity_poly.entity_id
_entity_poly.type
_entity_poly.pdbx_seq_one_letter_code
_entity_poly.pdbx_strand_id
1 'polypeptide(L)'
;MLREELKNIQAPLKQKYREKPEAALITLRAIGKIGEGVTCKIETGSSLAKAGLHPATGGDGLSLCSGDMLLEALAACAGVTMNAVATSIGIMLDEGIVTAEGDLDFRGTLGVSKEVPVGFQKIRLFFDLKTNASE
;
A
#
# COMPACT_ATOMS: atom_id res chain seq x y z
N MET A 1 -3.21 20.29 10.74
CA MET A 1 -2.93 19.92 12.14
C MET A 1 -1.70 20.68 12.62
N LEU A 2 -1.73 21.24 13.83
CA LEU A 2 -0.60 21.96 14.42
C LEU A 2 0.31 21.00 15.22
N ARG A 3 1.56 21.40 15.49
CA ARG A 3 2.59 20.54 16.13
C ARG A 3 2.14 19.93 17.45
N GLU A 4 1.57 20.73 18.35
CA GLU A 4 1.19 20.27 19.70
C GLU A 4 -0.03 19.34 19.66
N GLU A 5 -0.96 19.58 18.73
CA GLU A 5 -2.10 18.72 18.47
C GLU A 5 -1.65 17.32 17.99
N LEU A 6 -0.72 17.27 17.02
CA LEU A 6 -0.15 16.01 16.54
C LEU A 6 0.61 15.25 17.63
N LYS A 7 1.37 15.96 18.48
CA LYS A 7 2.05 15.33 19.63
C LYS A 7 1.07 14.68 20.58
N ASN A 8 -0.04 15.35 20.89
CA ASN A 8 -1.06 14.83 21.79
C ASN A 8 -1.72 13.56 21.22
N ILE A 9 -2.03 13.53 19.92
CA ILE A 9 -2.58 12.35 19.24
C ILE A 9 -1.57 11.19 19.22
N GLN A 10 -0.29 11.48 18.96
CA GLN A 10 0.74 10.45 18.85
C GLN A 10 1.25 9.93 20.19
N ALA A 11 1.16 10.69 21.28
CA ALA A 11 1.64 10.29 22.59
C ALA A 11 1.16 8.90 23.05
N PRO A 12 -0.16 8.58 23.03
CA PRO A 12 -0.63 7.26 23.41
C PRO A 12 -0.17 6.15 22.44
N LEU A 13 -0.06 6.44 21.14
CA LEU A 13 0.46 5.48 20.15
C LEU A 13 1.94 5.16 20.41
N LYS A 14 2.75 6.19 20.68
CA LYS A 14 4.17 6.03 21.03
C LYS A 14 4.35 5.22 22.30
N GLN A 15 3.51 5.43 23.32
CA GLN A 15 3.54 4.62 24.53
C GLN A 15 3.19 3.16 24.20
N LYS A 16 2.07 2.92 23.50
CA LYS A 16 1.65 1.58 23.09
C LYS A 16 2.76 0.82 22.37
N TYR A 17 3.47 1.45 21.44
CA TYR A 17 4.53 0.78 20.66
C TYR A 17 5.86 0.61 21.41
N ARG A 18 6.09 1.35 22.50
CA ARG A 18 7.19 1.04 23.42
C ARG A 18 6.89 -0.19 24.25
N GLU A 19 5.65 -0.34 24.70
CA GLU A 19 5.21 -1.46 25.54
C GLU A 19 4.97 -2.74 24.73
N LYS A 20 4.41 -2.62 23.51
CA LYS A 20 4.07 -3.72 22.60
C LYS A 20 4.61 -3.44 21.19
N PRO A 21 5.91 -3.67 20.94
CA PRO A 21 6.54 -3.37 19.66
C PRO A 21 5.89 -4.04 18.45
N GLU A 22 5.38 -5.26 18.61
CA GLU A 22 4.71 -6.05 17.57
C GLU A 22 3.44 -5.38 17.03
N ALA A 23 2.76 -4.57 17.84
CA ALA A 23 1.57 -3.84 17.41
C ALA A 23 1.90 -2.67 16.44
N ALA A 24 3.17 -2.33 16.26
CA ALA A 24 3.64 -1.32 15.32
C ALA A 24 3.96 -1.89 13.93
N LEU A 25 3.98 -3.23 13.79
CA LEU A 25 4.20 -3.92 12.53
C LEU A 25 2.90 -3.97 11.75
N ILE A 26 2.85 -3.28 10.62
CA ILE A 26 1.67 -3.16 9.77
C ILE A 26 2.03 -3.54 8.34
N THR A 27 1.20 -4.40 7.74
CA THR A 27 1.25 -4.71 6.31
C THR A 27 0.13 -3.93 5.63
N LEU A 28 0.51 -2.98 4.78
CA LEU A 28 -0.43 -2.32 3.87
C LEU A 28 -0.64 -3.21 2.65
N ARG A 29 -1.87 -3.21 2.11
CA ARG A 29 -2.26 -4.07 0.99
C ARG A 29 -3.12 -3.30 -0.01
N ALA A 30 -2.75 -3.37 -1.29
CA ALA A 30 -3.55 -2.86 -2.40
C ALA A 30 -3.80 -3.97 -3.42
N ILE A 31 -4.97 -3.94 -4.07
CA ILE A 31 -5.39 -4.93 -5.06
C ILE A 31 -5.77 -4.19 -6.36
N GLY A 32 -5.14 -4.60 -7.46
CA GLY A 32 -5.50 -4.20 -8.82
C GLY A 32 -6.15 -5.37 -9.55
N LYS A 33 -7.30 -5.13 -10.19
CA LYS A 33 -7.97 -6.10 -11.05
C LYS A 33 -7.73 -5.73 -12.51
N ILE A 34 -7.15 -6.63 -13.28
CA ILE A 34 -6.95 -6.46 -14.72
C ILE A 34 -8.32 -6.43 -15.42
N GLY A 35 -8.55 -5.45 -16.30
CA GLY A 35 -9.85 -5.18 -16.92
C GLY A 35 -9.84 -5.24 -18.45
N GLU A 36 -10.95 -4.81 -19.07
CA GLU A 36 -11.08 -4.68 -20.53
C GLU A 36 -10.25 -3.54 -21.11
N GLY A 37 -9.72 -3.74 -22.33
CA GLY A 37 -8.65 -2.89 -22.84
C GLY A 37 -7.40 -3.00 -21.95
N VAL A 38 -6.26 -2.44 -22.37
CA VAL A 38 -5.02 -2.51 -21.60
C VAL A 38 -5.15 -1.62 -20.34
N THR A 39 -5.88 -2.11 -19.35
CA THR A 39 -6.30 -1.39 -18.15
C THR A 39 -6.20 -2.27 -16.90
N CYS A 40 -6.00 -1.62 -15.76
CA CYS A 40 -6.04 -2.24 -14.44
C CYS A 40 -6.84 -1.31 -13.52
N LYS A 41 -7.92 -1.83 -12.94
CA LYS A 41 -8.75 -1.09 -11.99
C LYS A 41 -8.19 -1.28 -10.59
N ILE A 42 -7.91 -0.17 -9.92
CA ILE A 42 -7.56 -0.10 -8.51
C ILE A 42 -8.74 0.49 -7.74
N GLU A 43 -9.00 -0.02 -6.54
CA GLU A 43 -9.99 0.56 -5.63
C GLU A 43 -9.38 1.77 -4.93
N THR A 44 -9.40 2.93 -5.59
CA THR A 44 -8.97 4.19 -4.97
C THR A 44 -10.11 5.19 -4.95
N GLY A 45 -10.14 6.04 -3.93
CA GLY A 45 -11.10 7.14 -3.86
C GLY A 45 -10.83 8.14 -5.00
N SER A 46 -11.66 8.08 -6.05
CA SER A 46 -11.46 8.72 -7.36
C SER A 46 -11.65 10.25 -7.41
N SER A 47 -11.07 11.02 -6.49
CA SER A 47 -11.04 12.49 -6.59
C SER A 47 -9.70 13.06 -6.13
N LEU A 48 -9.44 14.35 -6.38
CA LEU A 48 -8.21 15.07 -5.99
C LEU A 48 -7.90 14.82 -4.50
N ALA A 49 -7.11 13.79 -4.24
CA ALA A 49 -6.92 13.28 -2.90
C ALA A 49 -5.78 14.02 -2.20
N LYS A 50 -6.03 14.43 -0.95
CA LYS A 50 -4.97 14.89 -0.05
C LYS A 50 -4.34 13.67 0.59
N ALA A 51 -3.02 13.58 0.51
CA ALA A 51 -2.25 12.57 1.22
C ALA A 51 -2.09 12.95 2.70
N GLY A 52 -2.23 11.97 3.59
CA GLY A 52 -2.10 12.14 5.03
C GLY A 52 -1.43 10.96 5.73
N LEU A 53 -1.32 11.06 7.06
CA LEU A 53 -0.75 10.01 7.89
C LEU A 53 -1.66 8.78 7.94
N HIS A 54 -1.06 7.61 8.10
CA HIS A 54 -1.80 6.41 8.42
C HIS A 54 -2.43 6.53 9.83
N PRO A 55 -3.64 5.99 10.12
CA PRO A 55 -4.26 6.06 11.45
C PRO A 55 -3.37 5.56 12.59
N ALA A 56 -2.59 4.50 12.34
CA ALA A 56 -1.59 3.98 13.29
C ALA A 56 -0.45 4.96 13.65
N THR A 57 -0.36 6.09 12.92
CA THR A 57 0.60 7.18 13.18
C THR A 57 -0.08 8.50 13.56
N GLY A 58 -1.40 8.48 13.81
CA GLY A 58 -2.18 9.65 14.18
C GLY A 58 -2.90 10.34 13.01
N GLY A 59 -3.08 9.65 11.88
CA GLY A 59 -4.00 10.09 10.83
C GLY A 59 -5.45 10.01 11.27
N ASP A 60 -6.29 10.92 10.75
CA ASP A 60 -7.72 10.98 11.02
C ASP A 60 -8.56 10.03 10.14
N GLY A 61 -7.93 9.39 9.14
CA GLY A 61 -8.60 8.52 8.17
C GLY A 61 -9.41 9.26 7.12
N LEU A 62 -9.37 10.61 7.10
CA LEU A 62 -10.08 11.44 6.11
C LEU A 62 -9.23 11.71 4.86
N SER A 63 -7.90 11.76 5.05
CA SER A 63 -6.93 11.86 3.95
C SER A 63 -6.48 10.46 3.51
N LEU A 64 -6.15 10.29 2.23
CA LEU A 64 -5.61 9.02 1.75
C LEU A 64 -4.23 8.77 2.36
N CYS A 65 -3.96 7.55 2.81
CA CYS A 65 -2.62 7.19 3.27
C CYS A 65 -1.67 7.16 2.07
N SER A 66 -0.58 7.93 2.12
CA SER A 66 0.41 7.93 1.04
C SER A 66 1.08 6.57 0.83
N GLY A 67 1.13 5.73 1.86
CA GLY A 67 1.60 4.35 1.76
C GLY A 67 0.66 3.48 0.91
N ASP A 68 -0.65 3.56 1.15
CA ASP A 68 -1.65 2.85 0.36
C ASP A 68 -1.65 3.33 -1.09
N MET A 69 -1.62 4.66 -1.30
CA MET A 69 -1.52 5.26 -2.64
C MET A 69 -0.31 4.75 -3.43
N LEU A 70 0.84 4.56 -2.78
CA LEU A 70 2.04 4.01 -3.43
C LEU A 70 1.81 2.56 -3.87
N LEU A 71 1.23 1.72 -3.00
CA LEU A 71 0.97 0.31 -3.32
C LEU A 71 -0.11 0.16 -4.40
N GLU A 72 -1.13 1.00 -4.37
CA GLU A 72 -2.16 1.08 -5.41
C GLU A 72 -1.54 1.45 -6.76
N ALA A 73 -0.71 2.51 -6.80
CA ALA A 73 -0.01 2.91 -8.02
C ALA A 73 0.92 1.80 -8.54
N LEU A 74 1.60 1.10 -7.63
CA LEU A 74 2.47 -0.02 -7.98
C LEU A 74 1.67 -1.19 -8.57
N ALA A 75 0.57 -1.59 -7.93
CA ALA A 75 -0.31 -2.65 -8.42
C ALA A 75 -0.94 -2.30 -9.78
N ALA A 76 -1.38 -1.05 -9.97
CA ALA A 76 -1.91 -0.58 -11.24
C ALA A 76 -0.85 -0.62 -12.34
N CYS A 77 0.34 -0.05 -12.09
CA CYS A 77 1.44 -0.04 -13.05
C CYS A 77 1.78 -1.47 -13.49
N ALA A 78 2.01 -2.37 -12.54
CA ALA A 78 2.32 -3.77 -12.82
C ALA A 78 1.20 -4.49 -13.56
N GLY A 79 -0.06 -4.29 -13.18
CA GLY A 79 -1.21 -4.92 -13.84
C GLY A 79 -1.43 -4.45 -15.27
N VAL A 80 -1.30 -3.15 -15.53
CA VAL A 80 -1.37 -2.60 -16.90
C VAL A 80 -0.23 -3.16 -17.75
N THR A 81 0.99 -3.20 -17.22
CA THR A 81 2.14 -3.78 -17.94
C THR A 81 1.93 -5.27 -18.24
N MET A 82 1.45 -6.05 -17.27
CA MET A 82 1.16 -7.48 -17.47
C MET A 82 0.14 -7.70 -18.59
N ASN A 83 -0.97 -6.95 -18.57
CA ASN A 83 -2.00 -7.01 -19.61
C ASN A 83 -1.42 -6.62 -20.99
N ALA A 84 -0.65 -5.53 -21.06
CA ALA A 84 -0.03 -5.07 -22.29
C ALA A 84 0.91 -6.13 -22.91
N VAL A 85 1.74 -6.76 -22.09
CA VAL A 85 2.70 -7.78 -22.55
C VAL A 85 1.96 -9.06 -22.95
N ALA A 86 1.03 -9.56 -22.13
CA ALA A 86 0.25 -10.76 -22.47
C ALA A 86 -0.49 -10.58 -23.82
N THR A 87 -1.10 -9.41 -24.01
CA THR A 87 -1.75 -9.05 -25.28
C THR A 87 -0.75 -9.05 -26.45
N SER A 88 0.43 -8.46 -26.28
CA SER A 88 1.40 -8.33 -27.38
C SER A 88 2.00 -9.66 -27.82
N ILE A 89 2.10 -10.64 -26.91
CA ILE A 89 2.61 -11.99 -27.20
C ILE A 89 1.50 -13.00 -27.49
N GLY A 90 0.24 -12.56 -27.54
CA GLY A 90 -0.91 -13.40 -27.89
C GLY A 90 -1.37 -14.36 -26.78
N ILE A 91 -1.03 -14.08 -25.52
CA ILE A 91 -1.53 -14.83 -24.36
C ILE A 91 -2.85 -14.21 -23.89
N MET A 92 -3.89 -15.04 -23.78
CA MET A 92 -5.18 -14.62 -23.25
C MET A 92 -5.19 -14.74 -21.72
N LEU A 93 -5.49 -13.64 -21.03
CA LEU A 93 -5.74 -13.64 -19.59
C LEU A 93 -7.27 -13.61 -19.37
N ASP A 94 -7.83 -14.70 -18.86
CA ASP A 94 -9.26 -14.78 -18.51
C ASP A 94 -9.57 -13.97 -17.24
N GLU A 95 -8.63 -14.01 -16.28
CA GLU A 95 -8.69 -13.24 -15.04
C GLU A 95 -7.26 -12.92 -14.58
N GLY A 96 -7.08 -11.75 -13.96
CA GLY A 96 -5.80 -11.36 -13.39
C GLY A 96 -5.97 -10.45 -12.18
N ILE A 97 -5.40 -10.87 -11.06
CA ILE A 97 -5.35 -10.11 -9.81
C ILE A 97 -3.89 -9.81 -9.48
N VAL A 98 -3.58 -8.53 -9.31
CA VAL A 98 -2.27 -8.06 -8.84
C VAL A 98 -2.44 -7.56 -7.41
N THR A 99 -1.74 -8.19 -6.46
CA THR A 99 -1.70 -7.74 -5.06
C THR A 99 -0.34 -7.11 -4.76
N ALA A 100 -0.33 -5.90 -4.22
CA ALA A 100 0.86 -5.26 -3.67
C ALA A 100 0.76 -5.23 -2.14
N GLU A 101 1.81 -5.70 -1.48
CA GLU A 101 1.97 -5.62 -0.03
C GLU A 101 3.22 -4.85 0.34
N GLY A 102 3.17 -4.11 1.45
CA GLY A 102 4.34 -3.45 2.00
C GLY A 102 4.36 -3.49 3.52
N ASP A 103 5.50 -3.88 4.09
CA ASP A 103 5.69 -3.93 5.54
C ASP A 103 6.28 -2.62 6.05
N LEU A 104 5.68 -2.09 7.11
CA LEU A 104 6.15 -0.93 7.86
C LEU A 104 6.30 -1.26 9.33
N ASP A 105 7.25 -0.57 9.96
CA ASP A 105 7.32 -0.49 11.41
C ASP A 105 7.21 0.98 11.83
N PHE A 106 6.05 1.32 12.39
CA PHE A 106 5.76 2.72 12.74
C PHE A 106 6.59 3.25 13.91
N ARG A 107 7.40 2.41 14.58
CA ARG A 107 8.40 2.90 15.54
C ARG A 107 9.42 3.82 14.86
N GLY A 108 9.77 3.58 13.61
CA GLY A 108 10.63 4.47 12.82
C GLY A 108 9.93 5.80 12.54
N THR A 109 8.75 5.74 11.91
CA THR A 109 7.94 6.93 11.55
C THR A 109 7.61 7.83 12.75
N LEU A 110 7.34 7.24 13.92
CA LEU A 110 7.01 8.00 15.13
C LEU A 110 8.24 8.43 15.95
N GLY A 111 9.45 8.02 15.54
CA GLY A 111 10.69 8.28 16.28
C GLY A 111 10.75 7.57 17.64
N VAL A 112 10.09 6.42 17.76
CA VAL A 112 10.13 5.57 18.96
C VAL A 112 11.44 4.78 19.03
N SER A 113 11.97 4.34 17.88
CA SER A 113 13.26 3.67 17.77
C SER A 113 14.10 4.33 16.69
N LYS A 114 15.40 4.54 16.96
CA LYS A 114 16.38 5.05 15.98
C LYS A 114 16.93 3.95 15.07
N GLU A 115 16.78 2.69 15.47
CA GLU A 115 17.27 1.53 14.73
C GLU A 115 16.28 1.06 13.66
N VAL A 116 15.04 1.58 13.68
CA VAL A 116 13.99 1.22 12.74
C VAL A 116 13.92 2.27 11.64
N PRO A 117 14.10 1.89 10.35
CA PRO A 117 14.01 2.84 9.24
C PRO A 117 12.59 3.41 9.10
N VAL A 118 12.49 4.65 8.62
CA VAL A 118 11.21 5.29 8.28
C VAL A 118 10.77 4.82 6.90
N GLY A 119 9.49 4.43 6.77
CA GLY A 119 8.90 4.00 5.50
C GLY A 119 8.86 2.48 5.33
N PHE A 120 8.63 2.03 4.10
CA PHE A 120 8.54 0.61 3.77
C PHE A 120 9.87 -0.10 3.95
N GLN A 121 9.86 -1.26 4.60
CA GLN A 121 11.04 -2.12 4.75
C GLN A 121 11.13 -3.15 3.62
N LYS A 122 9.98 -3.67 3.20
CA LYS A 122 9.84 -4.65 2.11
C LYS A 122 8.55 -4.37 1.37
N ILE A 123 8.58 -4.53 0.06
CA ILE A 123 7.41 -4.51 -0.81
C ILE A 123 7.40 -5.81 -1.60
N ARG A 124 6.22 -6.41 -1.77
CA ARG A 124 6.02 -7.67 -2.51
C ARG A 124 4.86 -7.49 -3.48
N LEU A 125 5.01 -8.07 -4.67
CA LEU A 125 3.96 -8.18 -5.66
C LEU A 125 3.60 -9.64 -5.87
N PHE A 126 2.30 -9.92 -5.90
CA PHE A 126 1.75 -11.24 -6.19
C PHE A 126 0.84 -11.12 -7.41
N PHE A 127 0.95 -12.07 -8.32
CA PHE A 127 0.15 -12.15 -9.52
C PHE A 127 -0.60 -13.47 -9.48
N ASP A 128 -1.92 -13.39 -9.46
CA ASP A 128 -2.80 -14.54 -9.62
C ASP A 128 -3.48 -14.41 -10.98
N LEU A 129 -3.08 -15.26 -11.92
CA LEU A 129 -3.46 -15.17 -13.32
C LEU A 129 -4.16 -16.47 -13.74
N LYS A 130 -5.33 -16.31 -14.34
CA LYS A 130 -6.03 -17.38 -15.05
C LYS A 130 -5.79 -17.19 -16.54
N THR A 131 -5.12 -18.15 -17.16
CA THR A 131 -4.73 -18.11 -18.56
C THR A 131 -4.70 -19.50 -19.17
N ASN A 132 -4.75 -19.56 -20.49
CA ASN A 132 -4.58 -20.79 -21.27
C ASN A 132 -3.11 -21.06 -21.66
N ALA A 133 -2.17 -20.19 -21.28
CA ALA A 133 -0.75 -20.41 -21.50
C ALA A 133 -0.18 -21.52 -20.60
N SER A 134 0.80 -22.28 -21.12
CA SER A 134 1.57 -23.22 -20.30
C SER A 134 2.59 -22.49 -19.43
N GLU A 135 3.09 -23.15 -18.38
CA GLU A 135 4.28 -22.71 -17.62
C GLU A 135 5.50 -22.44 -18.52
#